data_AF-A0A679HQF9-F1
#
_entry.id   AF-A0A679HQF9-F1
#
_cell.length_a   1.000
_cell.length_b   1.000
_cell.length_c   1.000
_cell.angle_alpha   90.00
_cell.angle_beta   90.00
_cell.angle_gamma   90.00
#
_symmetry.space_group_name_H-M   'P 1'
#
loop_
_entity.id
_entity.type
_entity.pdbx_description
1 polymer ?
#
loop_
_entity_poly.entity_id
_entity_poly.type
_entity_poly.pdbx_seq_one_letter_code
_entity_poly.pdbx_strand_id
1 'polypeptide(L)'
;MIEGILQIVPIMVTAGLLGAAASTALNKDERSWEAFKWNCVIGVSASFLIPVLLTTVSSNVLQALTDGSAARIDKYLVFAGYCLLGAISAQRLITTLSEKVLQIAKDARTTAQEAKAEAEQSRESVEETKQVVLETRASAEQTKKVVLATKDAIQYGIKEDDLGKPVPASVPHLDKALVDAAFKTDDPWKGKFDGKAEANGRRLDAEVTRLTDLGDTASISLRVISMDPLRPLTGTVQFYIHQSFGKYDPLVPVIEGKALLNLTSWGAFTVGAVCDDGTKLELDLSEHPDAWEPWKSR
;
A
#
# COMPACT_ATOMS: atom_id res chain seq x y z
N MET A 1 6.56 -11.59 -74.69
CA MET A 1 6.88 -11.73 -73.25
C MET A 1 8.38 -11.90 -73.00
N ILE A 2 9.07 -12.88 -73.61
CA ILE A 2 10.50 -13.14 -73.35
C ILE A 2 11.39 -11.95 -73.76
N GLU A 3 11.14 -11.31 -74.90
CA GLU A 3 11.95 -10.16 -75.34
C GLU A 3 11.80 -8.92 -74.44
N GLY A 4 10.60 -8.69 -73.88
CA GLY A 4 10.36 -7.57 -72.95
C GLY A 4 11.08 -7.78 -71.62
N ILE A 5 11.07 -9.02 -71.11
CA ILE A 5 11.79 -9.37 -69.88
C ILE A 5 13.31 -9.18 -70.07
N LEU A 6 13.85 -9.54 -71.23
CA LEU A 6 15.28 -9.40 -71.55
C LEU A 6 15.74 -7.93 -71.54
N GLN A 7 14.86 -6.98 -71.83
CA GLN A 7 15.17 -5.54 -71.79
C GLN A 7 15.04 -4.92 -70.39
N ILE A 8 14.19 -5.47 -69.53
CA ILE A 8 13.92 -4.92 -68.19
C ILE A 8 14.97 -5.37 -67.17
N VAL A 9 15.46 -6.61 -67.25
CA VAL A 9 16.49 -7.17 -66.36
C VAL A 9 17.75 -6.29 -66.24
N PRO A 10 18.40 -5.80 -67.33
CA PRO A 10 19.57 -4.95 -67.19
C PRO A 10 19.27 -3.61 -66.51
N ILE A 11 18.07 -3.05 -66.69
CA ILE A 11 17.63 -1.81 -66.04
C ILE A 11 17.49 -2.05 -64.53
N MET A 12 16.92 -3.19 -64.13
CA MET A 12 16.78 -3.55 -62.70
C MET A 12 18.15 -3.77 -62.03
N VAL A 13 19.09 -4.43 -62.72
CA VAL A 13 20.44 -4.66 -62.19
C VAL A 13 21.20 -3.34 -62.04
N THR A 14 21.17 -2.48 -63.06
CA THR A 14 21.85 -1.17 -63.01
C THR A 14 21.23 -0.23 -61.97
N ALA A 15 19.90 -0.17 -61.87
CA ALA A 15 19.22 0.62 -60.85
C ALA A 15 19.49 0.09 -59.42
N GLY A 16 19.52 -1.23 -59.22
CA GLY A 16 19.83 -1.84 -57.93
C GLY A 16 21.27 -1.58 -57.48
N LEU A 17 22.23 -1.67 -58.40
CA LEU A 17 23.64 -1.33 -58.13
C LEU A 17 23.82 0.17 -57.84
N LEU A 18 23.15 1.04 -58.59
CA LEU A 18 23.16 2.48 -58.34
C LEU A 18 22.53 2.85 -57.00
N GLY A 19 21.43 2.19 -56.61
CA GLY A 19 20.81 2.35 -55.28
C GLY A 19 21.77 1.95 -54.16
N ALA A 20 22.46 0.82 -54.30
CA ALA A 20 23.50 0.39 -53.36
C ALA A 20 24.66 1.37 -53.25
N ALA A 21 25.17 1.87 -54.39
CA ALA A 21 26.23 2.88 -54.44
C ALA A 21 25.80 4.21 -53.79
N ALA A 22 24.56 4.66 -54.04
CA ALA A 22 24.01 5.85 -53.41
C ALA A 22 23.93 5.71 -51.88
N SER A 23 23.50 4.54 -51.38
CA SER A 23 23.46 4.27 -49.94
C SER A 23 24.86 4.23 -49.31
N THR A 24 25.83 3.62 -49.97
CA THR A 24 27.23 3.60 -49.46
C THR A 24 27.89 4.97 -49.51
N ALA A 25 27.55 5.82 -50.49
CA ALA A 25 28.07 7.19 -50.56
C ALA A 25 27.50 8.09 -49.46
N LEU A 26 26.28 7.82 -48.98
CA LEU A 26 25.62 8.60 -47.93
C LEU A 26 26.07 8.19 -46.51
N ASN A 27 26.42 6.91 -46.29
CA ASN A 27 27.02 6.44 -45.04
C ASN A 27 28.56 6.55 -45.12
N LYS A 28 29.09 7.72 -44.74
CA LYS A 28 30.55 7.99 -44.73
C LYS A 28 31.37 7.03 -43.84
N ASP A 29 30.77 6.46 -42.80
CA ASP A 29 31.47 5.62 -41.80
C ASP A 29 31.65 4.15 -42.22
N GLU A 30 30.88 3.64 -43.18
CA GLU A 30 30.87 2.21 -43.55
C GLU A 30 31.52 1.92 -44.91
N ARG A 31 32.60 2.63 -45.24
CA ARG A 31 33.33 2.44 -46.51
C ARG A 31 34.19 1.16 -46.49
N SER A 32 33.60 0.03 -46.09
CA SER A 32 34.20 -1.30 -46.19
C SER A 32 33.67 -2.03 -47.43
N TRP A 33 34.56 -2.75 -48.12
CA TRP A 33 34.22 -3.53 -49.31
C TRP A 33 33.17 -4.63 -49.02
N GLU A 34 33.11 -5.12 -47.77
CA GLU A 34 32.13 -6.11 -47.34
C GLU A 34 30.71 -5.52 -47.16
N ALA A 35 30.60 -4.30 -46.62
CA ALA A 35 29.31 -3.60 -46.54
C ALA A 35 28.74 -3.30 -47.93
N PHE A 36 29.60 -2.97 -48.89
CA PHE A 36 29.17 -2.77 -50.28
C PHE A 36 28.57 -4.03 -50.90
N LYS A 37 29.19 -5.21 -50.68
CA LYS A 37 28.67 -6.49 -51.19
C LYS A 37 27.27 -6.82 -50.65
N TRP A 38 27.07 -6.68 -49.34
CA TRP A 38 25.77 -6.94 -48.71
C TRP A 38 24.70 -5.95 -49.18
N ASN A 39 25.07 -4.67 -49.33
CA ASN A 39 24.16 -3.65 -49.83
C ASN A 39 23.77 -3.86 -51.30
N CYS A 40 24.68 -4.42 -52.11
CA CYS A 40 24.37 -4.80 -53.51
C CYS A 40 23.35 -5.94 -53.58
N VAL A 41 23.47 -6.97 -52.73
CA VAL A 41 22.52 -8.08 -52.69
C VAL A 41 21.12 -7.60 -52.27
N ILE A 42 21.04 -6.70 -51.29
CA ILE A 42 19.76 -6.14 -50.84
C ILE A 42 19.17 -5.20 -51.91
N GLY A 43 19.98 -4.37 -52.56
CA GLY A 43 19.52 -3.43 -53.61
C GLY A 43 19.00 -4.14 -54.87
N VAL A 44 19.69 -5.19 -55.31
CA VAL A 44 19.25 -6.01 -56.45
C VAL A 44 17.99 -6.79 -56.07
N SER A 45 17.94 -7.44 -54.91
CA SER A 45 16.75 -8.19 -54.48
C SER A 45 15.50 -7.30 -54.33
N ALA A 46 15.64 -6.08 -53.79
CA ALA A 46 14.55 -5.10 -53.73
C ALA A 46 14.07 -4.67 -55.13
N SER A 47 14.99 -4.49 -56.09
CA SER A 47 14.64 -4.12 -57.46
C SER A 47 13.79 -5.20 -58.16
N PHE A 48 14.01 -6.48 -57.83
CA PHE A 48 13.19 -7.60 -58.31
C PHE A 48 11.79 -7.68 -57.69
N LEU A 49 11.58 -7.11 -56.50
CA LEU A 49 10.24 -7.00 -55.91
C LEU A 49 9.38 -5.93 -56.58
N ILE A 50 9.98 -4.89 -57.19
CA ILE A 50 9.23 -3.74 -57.73
C ILE A 50 8.31 -4.11 -58.89
N PRO A 51 8.71 -4.93 -59.89
CA PRO A 51 7.79 -5.40 -60.91
C PRO A 51 6.56 -6.13 -60.34
N VAL A 52 6.74 -6.90 -59.27
CA VAL A 52 5.66 -7.63 -58.58
C VAL A 52 4.73 -6.66 -57.85
N LEU A 53 5.26 -5.58 -57.28
CA LEU A 53 4.45 -4.52 -56.68
C LEU A 53 3.71 -3.69 -57.74
N LEU A 54 4.37 -3.37 -58.85
CA LEU A 54 3.77 -2.61 -59.95
C LEU A 54 2.69 -3.40 -60.69
N THR A 55 2.80 -4.73 -60.81
CA THR A 55 1.69 -5.55 -61.34
C THR A 55 0.48 -5.55 -60.43
N THR A 56 0.72 -5.47 -59.11
CA THR A 56 -0.32 -5.44 -58.08
C THR A 56 -1.02 -4.07 -58.00
N VAL A 57 -0.29 -2.97 -58.16
CA VAL A 57 -0.81 -1.60 -58.01
C VAL A 57 -1.24 -0.98 -59.35
N SER A 58 -0.58 -1.33 -60.45
CA SER A 58 -0.78 -0.72 -61.76
C SER A 58 -0.53 -1.71 -62.90
N SER A 59 -1.49 -2.58 -63.18
CA SER A 59 -1.38 -3.59 -64.25
C SER A 59 -1.07 -2.98 -65.63
N ASN A 60 -1.50 -1.73 -65.88
CA ASN A 60 -1.29 -1.04 -67.16
C ASN A 60 0.15 -0.58 -67.40
N VAL A 61 0.94 -0.29 -66.35
CA VAL A 61 2.31 0.24 -66.52
C VAL A 61 3.26 -0.86 -66.99
N LEU A 62 3.15 -2.08 -66.45
CA LEU A 62 3.98 -3.20 -66.89
C LEU A 62 3.58 -3.72 -68.27
N GLN A 63 2.28 -3.77 -68.57
CA GLN A 63 1.79 -4.19 -69.89
C GLN A 63 2.28 -3.23 -70.99
N ALA A 64 2.23 -1.92 -70.71
CA ALA A 64 2.73 -0.88 -71.61
C ALA A 64 4.25 -0.90 -71.87
N LEU A 65 5.04 -1.59 -71.02
CA LEU A 65 6.48 -1.80 -71.20
C LEU A 65 6.81 -3.05 -72.03
N THR A 66 5.85 -3.98 -72.17
CA THR A 66 6.06 -5.28 -72.83
C THR A 66 5.66 -5.26 -74.31
N ASP A 67 4.83 -4.29 -74.74
CA ASP A 67 4.22 -4.23 -76.08
C ASP A 67 5.04 -3.48 -77.15
N GLY A 68 6.33 -3.15 -76.90
CA GLY A 68 7.32 -2.80 -77.93
C GLY A 68 7.18 -1.47 -78.70
N SER A 69 6.11 -0.70 -78.49
CA SER A 69 5.82 0.55 -79.23
C SER A 69 6.74 1.75 -78.91
N ALA A 70 6.90 2.66 -79.88
CA ALA A 70 7.97 3.66 -80.01
C ALA A 70 8.01 4.81 -78.96
N ALA A 71 7.02 4.95 -78.08
CA ALA A 71 7.08 5.86 -76.92
C ALA A 71 7.83 5.21 -75.74
N ARG A 72 9.06 4.77 -76.02
CA ARG A 72 9.80 3.76 -75.25
C ARG A 72 10.59 4.35 -74.08
N ILE A 73 11.17 5.55 -74.25
CA ILE A 73 12.13 6.13 -73.30
C ILE A 73 11.43 6.65 -72.03
N ASP A 74 10.31 7.37 -72.17
CA ASP A 74 9.59 7.96 -71.03
C ASP A 74 9.12 6.90 -70.03
N LYS A 75 8.65 5.75 -70.55
CA LYS A 75 8.15 4.65 -69.72
C LYS A 75 9.26 3.88 -69.01
N TYR A 76 10.39 3.64 -69.69
CA TYR A 76 11.56 3.04 -69.04
C TYR A 76 12.19 3.98 -68.01
N LEU A 77 12.15 5.29 -68.22
CA LEU A 77 12.64 6.28 -67.26
C LEU A 77 11.80 6.27 -65.98
N VAL A 78 10.47 6.23 -66.11
CA VAL A 78 9.56 6.12 -64.96
C VAL A 78 9.78 4.80 -64.21
N PHE A 79 9.91 3.68 -64.94
CA PHE A 79 10.20 2.38 -64.33
C PHE A 79 11.56 2.35 -63.61
N ALA A 80 12.62 2.87 -64.24
CA ALA A 80 13.94 2.99 -63.63
C ALA A 80 13.92 3.88 -62.38
N GLY A 81 13.13 4.97 -62.40
CA GLY A 81 12.90 5.83 -61.25
C GLY A 81 12.25 5.09 -60.08
N TYR A 82 11.21 4.29 -60.33
CA TYR A 82 10.59 3.46 -59.29
C TYR A 82 11.56 2.41 -58.73
N CYS A 83 12.31 1.72 -59.59
CA CYS A 83 13.36 0.77 -59.18
C CYS A 83 14.40 1.43 -58.27
N LEU A 84 14.91 2.60 -58.66
CA LEU A 84 15.91 3.34 -57.90
C LEU A 84 15.36 3.84 -56.54
N LEU A 85 14.15 4.42 -56.54
CA LEU A 85 13.51 4.90 -55.31
C LEU A 85 13.25 3.78 -54.31
N GLY A 86 12.74 2.63 -54.78
CA GLY A 86 12.50 1.49 -53.89
C GLY A 86 13.79 0.86 -53.38
N ALA A 87 14.85 0.78 -54.20
CA ALA A 87 16.16 0.32 -53.74
C ALA A 87 16.73 1.21 -52.61
N ILE A 88 16.68 2.54 -52.78
CA ILE A 88 17.15 3.50 -51.77
C ILE A 88 16.29 3.44 -50.50
N SER A 89 14.96 3.31 -50.64
CA SER A 89 14.04 3.26 -49.50
C SER A 89 14.17 1.97 -48.69
N ALA A 90 14.30 0.82 -49.35
CA ALA A 90 14.39 -0.48 -48.69
C ALA A 90 15.62 -0.57 -47.78
N GLN A 91 16.76 -0.05 -48.23
CA GLN A 91 18.00 -0.07 -47.47
C GLN A 91 17.89 0.70 -46.15
N ARG A 92 17.32 1.91 -46.16
CA ARG A 92 17.13 2.72 -44.95
C ARG A 92 16.06 2.17 -44.01
N LEU A 93 15.00 1.59 -44.59
CA LEU A 93 13.88 1.07 -43.83
C LEU A 93 14.23 -0.23 -43.10
N ILE A 94 14.97 -1.14 -43.74
CA ILE A 94 15.39 -2.40 -43.12
C ILE A 94 16.33 -2.16 -41.95
N THR A 95 17.33 -1.29 -42.09
CA THR A 95 18.28 -0.99 -41.01
C THR A 95 17.58 -0.31 -39.83
N THR A 96 16.80 0.75 -40.10
CA THR A 96 16.11 1.51 -39.05
C THR A 96 15.06 0.68 -38.32
N LEU A 97 14.24 -0.11 -39.05
CA LEU A 97 13.21 -0.93 -38.41
C LEU A 97 13.80 -2.12 -37.68
N SER A 98 14.83 -2.78 -38.23
CA SER A 98 15.46 -3.92 -37.57
C SER A 98 16.10 -3.50 -36.24
N GLU A 99 16.81 -2.38 -36.22
CA GLU A 99 17.40 -1.82 -35.00
C GLU A 99 16.31 -1.42 -34.00
N LYS A 100 15.28 -0.69 -34.44
CA LYS A 100 14.19 -0.28 -33.54
C LYS A 100 13.40 -1.45 -32.98
N VAL A 101 13.09 -2.46 -33.80
CA VAL A 101 12.35 -3.65 -33.36
C VAL A 101 13.20 -4.47 -32.38
N LEU A 102 14.48 -4.66 -32.70
CA LEU A 102 15.39 -5.38 -31.81
C LEU A 102 15.63 -4.62 -30.51
N GLN A 103 15.68 -3.29 -30.56
CA GLN A 103 15.85 -2.43 -29.39
C GLN A 103 14.59 -2.40 -28.53
N ILE A 104 13.40 -2.29 -29.10
CA ILE A 104 12.14 -2.44 -28.36
C ILE A 104 12.06 -3.82 -27.70
N ALA A 105 12.49 -4.88 -28.41
CA ALA A 105 12.53 -6.23 -27.84
C ALA A 105 13.57 -6.37 -26.72
N LYS A 106 14.72 -5.72 -26.85
CA LYS A 106 15.79 -5.71 -25.84
C LYS A 106 15.37 -4.90 -24.61
N ASP A 107 14.84 -3.70 -24.79
CA ASP A 107 14.35 -2.84 -23.71
C ASP A 107 13.20 -3.52 -22.97
N ALA A 108 12.21 -4.08 -23.68
CA ALA A 108 11.13 -4.85 -23.06
C ALA A 108 11.64 -6.06 -22.27
N ARG A 109 12.70 -6.73 -22.75
CA ARG A 109 13.33 -7.86 -22.04
C ARG A 109 14.11 -7.40 -20.81
N THR A 110 14.83 -6.28 -20.89
CA THR A 110 15.59 -5.70 -19.78
C THR A 110 14.64 -5.25 -18.69
N THR A 111 13.59 -4.50 -19.03
CA THR A 111 12.53 -4.10 -18.08
C THR A 111 11.80 -5.31 -17.49
N ALA A 112 11.57 -6.38 -18.28
CA ALA A 112 10.99 -7.62 -17.74
C ALA A 112 11.94 -8.40 -16.83
N GLN A 113 13.26 -8.30 -17.03
CA GLN A 113 14.26 -8.90 -16.14
C GLN A 113 14.48 -8.06 -14.89
N GLU A 114 14.51 -6.74 -15.00
CA GLU A 114 14.55 -5.80 -13.87
C GLU A 114 13.30 -5.95 -13.01
N ALA A 115 12.10 -5.99 -13.60
CA ALA A 115 10.87 -6.24 -12.86
C ALA A 115 10.85 -7.63 -12.19
N LYS A 116 11.52 -8.65 -12.76
CA LYS A 116 11.68 -9.96 -12.11
C LYS A 116 12.70 -9.94 -10.98
N ALA A 117 13.84 -9.26 -11.18
CA ALA A 117 14.86 -9.09 -10.16
C ALA A 117 14.35 -8.23 -8.99
N GLU A 118 13.60 -7.16 -9.26
CA GLU A 118 12.91 -6.35 -8.26
C GLU A 118 11.78 -7.14 -7.58
N ALA A 119 11.06 -8.01 -8.29
CA ALA A 119 10.05 -8.88 -7.68
C ALA A 119 10.67 -10.01 -6.82
N GLU A 120 11.86 -10.51 -7.17
CA GLU A 120 12.61 -11.47 -6.37
C GLU A 120 13.28 -10.80 -5.17
N GLN A 121 13.90 -9.63 -5.34
CA GLN A 121 14.43 -8.81 -4.25
C GLN A 121 13.30 -8.29 -3.35
N SER A 122 12.14 -7.97 -3.90
CA SER A 122 10.94 -7.65 -3.14
C SER A 122 10.36 -8.89 -2.47
N ARG A 123 10.50 -10.10 -3.01
CA ARG A 123 10.08 -11.35 -2.32
C ARG A 123 11.04 -11.72 -1.19
N GLU A 124 12.33 -11.59 -1.42
CA GLU A 124 13.38 -11.85 -0.44
C GLU A 124 13.31 -10.80 0.68
N SER A 125 13.21 -9.51 0.32
CA SER A 125 12.94 -8.45 1.30
C SER A 125 11.52 -8.49 1.86
N VAL A 126 10.50 -9.09 1.23
CA VAL A 126 9.19 -9.33 1.87
C VAL A 126 9.25 -10.52 2.82
N GLU A 127 10.09 -11.52 2.59
CA GLU A 127 10.27 -12.63 3.53
C GLU A 127 11.15 -12.22 4.72
N GLU A 128 12.21 -11.44 4.46
CA GLU A 128 13.03 -10.78 5.49
C GLU A 128 12.24 -9.67 6.20
N THR A 129 11.44 -8.86 5.49
CA THR A 129 10.51 -7.90 6.10
C THR A 129 9.37 -8.60 6.80
N LYS A 130 8.91 -9.79 6.40
CA LYS A 130 7.95 -10.57 7.20
C LYS A 130 8.58 -11.05 8.49
N GLN A 131 9.82 -11.54 8.45
CA GLN A 131 10.57 -11.94 9.64
C GLN A 131 10.79 -10.74 10.57
N VAL A 132 11.25 -9.61 10.01
CA VAL A 132 11.44 -8.34 10.73
C VAL A 132 10.11 -7.73 11.14
N VAL A 133 9.00 -7.88 10.42
CA VAL A 133 7.66 -7.40 10.83
C VAL A 133 7.04 -8.32 11.87
N LEU A 134 7.32 -9.63 11.86
CA LEU A 134 6.92 -10.54 12.94
C LEU A 134 7.72 -10.23 14.21
N GLU A 135 9.02 -9.98 14.11
CA GLU A 135 9.88 -9.55 15.21
C GLU A 135 9.56 -8.11 15.67
N THR A 136 9.26 -7.20 14.74
CA THR A 136 8.85 -5.81 15.03
C THR A 136 7.41 -5.76 15.52
N ARG A 137 6.53 -6.70 15.16
CA ARG A 137 5.17 -6.80 15.73
C ARG A 137 5.20 -7.43 17.12
N ALA A 138 6.09 -8.41 17.37
CA ALA A 138 6.37 -8.90 18.72
C ALA A 138 7.02 -7.81 19.59
N SER A 139 7.96 -7.03 19.03
CA SER A 139 8.60 -5.90 19.69
C SER A 139 7.67 -4.68 19.80
N ALA A 140 6.73 -4.47 18.87
CA ALA A 140 5.72 -3.43 18.92
C ALA A 140 4.55 -3.82 19.81
N GLU A 141 4.27 -5.11 20.05
CA GLU A 141 3.40 -5.58 21.13
C GLU A 141 4.09 -5.43 22.49
N GLN A 142 5.39 -5.69 22.59
CA GLN A 142 6.18 -5.32 23.78
C GLN A 142 6.26 -3.80 23.96
N THR A 143 6.43 -3.02 22.90
CA THR A 143 6.46 -1.55 22.93
C THR A 143 5.06 -1.02 23.14
N LYS A 144 3.98 -1.67 22.72
CA LYS A 144 2.60 -1.33 23.15
C LYS A 144 2.41 -1.65 24.62
N LYS A 145 2.98 -2.73 25.16
CA LYS A 145 2.95 -3.03 26.60
C LYS A 145 3.79 -2.02 27.41
N VAL A 146 4.95 -1.60 26.90
CA VAL A 146 5.83 -0.60 27.54
C VAL A 146 5.31 0.83 27.32
N VAL A 147 4.73 1.16 26.17
CA VAL A 147 4.06 2.43 25.91
C VAL A 147 2.72 2.46 26.62
N LEU A 148 1.96 1.37 26.81
CA LEU A 148 0.78 1.38 27.68
C LEU A 148 1.21 1.57 29.15
N ALA A 149 2.31 0.93 29.57
CA ALA A 149 2.92 1.16 30.89
C ALA A 149 3.57 2.56 31.07
N THR A 150 4.02 3.21 30.00
CA THR A 150 4.65 4.55 30.04
C THR A 150 3.64 5.66 29.76
N LYS A 151 2.60 5.36 28.99
CA LYS A 151 1.48 6.26 28.72
C LYS A 151 0.59 6.33 29.96
N ASP A 152 0.54 5.32 30.82
CA ASP A 152 -0.09 5.46 32.15
C ASP A 152 0.74 6.31 33.14
N ALA A 153 2.01 6.59 32.87
CA ALA A 153 2.82 7.56 33.61
C ALA A 153 2.78 8.99 33.03
N ILE A 154 2.34 9.18 31.78
CA ILE A 154 2.31 10.49 31.09
C ILE A 154 0.87 10.94 30.73
N GLN A 155 -0.13 10.05 30.75
CA GLN A 155 -1.54 10.32 30.41
C GLN A 155 -2.35 10.89 31.60
N TYR A 156 -1.65 11.33 32.66
CA TYR A 156 -2.12 12.42 33.51
C TYR A 156 -1.04 13.50 33.58
N GLY A 157 -0.62 14.03 32.42
CA GLY A 157 0.26 15.18 32.29
C GLY A 157 -0.27 16.44 32.98
N ILE A 158 -0.34 16.40 34.31
CA ILE A 158 -0.04 17.51 35.19
C ILE A 158 1.47 17.64 35.08
N LYS A 159 1.92 18.57 34.23
CA LYS A 159 3.18 19.24 34.51
C LYS A 159 3.06 19.77 35.94
N GLU A 160 4.13 19.75 36.72
CA GLU A 160 4.20 20.31 38.08
C GLU A 160 3.73 21.79 38.19
N ASP A 161 3.31 22.43 37.10
CA ASP A 161 2.87 23.82 36.98
C ASP A 161 1.34 24.09 37.10
N ASP A 162 0.48 23.07 37.28
CA ASP A 162 -0.98 23.28 37.42
C ASP A 162 -1.52 23.04 38.85
N LEU A 163 -0.65 23.03 39.86
CA LEU A 163 -0.98 22.99 41.31
C LEU A 163 -1.70 24.25 41.84
N GLY A 164 -2.32 25.06 40.97
CA GLY A 164 -2.86 26.38 41.32
C GLY A 164 -4.19 26.77 40.68
N LYS A 165 -4.91 25.88 39.98
CA LYS A 165 -6.23 26.21 39.40
C LYS A 165 -7.38 25.50 40.12
N PRO A 166 -8.48 26.21 40.43
CA PRO A 166 -9.56 25.66 41.25
C PRO A 166 -10.29 24.53 40.52
N VAL A 167 -10.33 23.36 41.15
CA VAL A 167 -11.21 22.24 40.79
C VAL A 167 -12.67 22.73 40.85
N PRO A 168 -13.51 22.47 39.83
CA PRO A 168 -14.91 22.87 39.88
C PRO A 168 -15.62 22.23 41.08
N ALA A 169 -16.22 23.08 41.92
CA ALA A 169 -16.67 22.81 43.28
C ALA A 169 -17.97 21.98 43.40
N SER A 170 -18.19 20.99 42.53
CA SER A 170 -19.45 20.23 42.50
C SER A 170 -19.32 18.72 42.34
N VAL A 171 -18.12 18.15 42.55
CA VAL A 171 -17.99 16.68 42.58
C VAL A 171 -18.35 16.18 43.99
N PRO A 172 -19.32 15.27 44.13
CA PRO A 172 -19.62 14.65 45.42
C PRO A 172 -18.45 13.76 45.85
N HIS A 173 -17.57 14.28 46.71
CA HIS A 173 -16.57 13.46 47.39
C HIS A 173 -17.26 12.66 48.51
N LEU A 174 -16.92 11.38 48.63
CA LEU A 174 -17.28 10.57 49.80
C LEU A 174 -16.75 11.24 51.07
N ASP A 175 -17.50 11.09 52.17
CA ASP A 175 -17.07 11.56 53.48
C ASP A 175 -15.72 10.93 53.84
N LYS A 176 -14.76 11.76 54.26
CA LYS A 176 -13.41 11.34 54.65
C LYS A 176 -13.43 10.24 55.71
N ALA A 177 -14.37 10.29 56.65
CA ALA A 177 -14.51 9.25 57.68
C ALA A 177 -14.88 7.88 57.09
N LEU A 178 -15.65 7.86 56.00
CA LEU A 178 -16.05 6.64 55.29
C LEU A 178 -14.88 6.07 54.49
N VAL A 179 -14.05 6.92 53.88
CA VAL A 179 -12.81 6.54 53.19
C VAL A 179 -11.80 5.93 54.18
N ASP A 180 -11.57 6.59 55.32
CA ASP A 180 -10.64 6.11 56.35
C ASP A 180 -11.08 4.78 56.96
N ALA A 181 -12.40 4.52 57.02
CA ALA A 181 -12.94 3.25 57.47
C ALA A 181 -12.82 2.15 56.39
N ALA A 182 -13.02 2.51 55.11
CA ALA A 182 -12.91 1.62 53.97
C ALA A 182 -11.49 1.05 53.83
N PHE A 183 -10.46 1.88 53.97
CA PHE A 183 -9.06 1.46 53.76
C PHE A 183 -8.50 0.48 54.81
N LYS A 184 -9.30 0.10 55.81
CA LYS A 184 -8.94 -0.92 56.81
C LYS A 184 -9.36 -2.33 56.38
N THR A 185 -10.17 -2.46 55.34
CA THR A 185 -10.58 -3.75 54.79
C THR A 185 -9.79 -4.06 53.53
N ASP A 186 -9.69 -5.36 53.23
CA ASP A 186 -8.99 -5.86 52.04
C ASP A 186 -9.70 -5.45 50.74
N ASP A 187 -11.04 -5.42 50.80
CA ASP A 187 -11.87 -4.80 49.78
C ASP A 187 -12.56 -3.55 50.36
N PRO A 188 -12.01 -2.34 50.16
CA PRO A 188 -12.47 -1.10 50.79
C PRO A 188 -13.89 -0.69 50.41
N TRP A 189 -14.27 -0.95 49.16
CA TRP A 189 -15.48 -0.37 48.57
C TRP A 189 -16.68 -1.29 48.60
N LYS A 190 -16.50 -2.53 49.05
CA LYS A 190 -17.58 -3.52 49.17
C LYS A 190 -18.70 -3.01 50.09
N GLY A 191 -19.91 -2.92 49.54
CA GLY A 191 -21.11 -2.44 50.21
C GLY A 191 -21.14 -0.95 50.51
N LYS A 192 -20.34 -0.11 49.86
CA LYS A 192 -20.27 1.36 50.09
C LYS A 192 -21.06 2.17 49.07
N PHE A 193 -21.49 1.56 47.97
CA PHE A 193 -22.18 2.19 46.83
C PHE A 193 -23.50 1.47 46.51
N ASP A 194 -24.23 1.08 47.55
CA ASP A 194 -25.54 0.39 47.48
C ASP A 194 -25.52 -1.02 46.86
N GLY A 195 -24.33 -1.55 46.53
CA GLY A 195 -24.14 -2.95 46.10
C GLY A 195 -24.73 -3.30 44.73
N LYS A 196 -25.03 -2.31 43.88
CA LYS A 196 -25.66 -2.54 42.58
C LYS A 196 -24.86 -1.94 41.44
N ALA A 197 -24.59 -2.75 40.42
CA ALA A 197 -23.96 -2.30 39.18
C ALA A 197 -24.91 -1.47 38.30
N GLU A 198 -26.22 -1.55 38.57
CA GLU A 198 -27.28 -0.82 37.85
C GLU A 198 -28.23 -0.12 38.82
N ALA A 199 -28.37 1.19 38.69
CA ALA A 199 -29.28 2.00 39.49
C ALA A 199 -29.73 3.25 38.70
N ASN A 200 -30.97 3.70 38.90
CA ASN A 200 -31.51 4.94 38.33
C ASN A 200 -31.29 5.12 36.80
N GLY A 201 -31.22 4.03 36.04
CA GLY A 201 -30.95 4.07 34.59
C GLY A 201 -29.49 4.29 34.21
N ARG A 202 -28.55 4.15 35.15
CA ARG A 202 -27.10 4.10 34.93
C ARG A 202 -26.60 2.66 35.11
N ARG A 203 -25.57 2.27 34.37
CA ARG A 203 -24.92 0.95 34.46
C ARG A 203 -23.41 1.11 34.53
N LEU A 204 -22.78 0.44 35.49
CA LEU A 204 -21.35 0.20 35.61
C LEU A 204 -21.07 -1.23 35.14
N ASP A 205 -20.15 -1.38 34.20
CA ASP A 205 -19.80 -2.64 33.56
C ASP A 205 -18.28 -2.78 33.50
N ALA A 206 -17.79 -4.00 33.37
CA ALA A 206 -16.37 -4.30 33.24
C ALA A 206 -16.13 -5.30 32.11
N GLU A 207 -15.06 -5.08 31.35
CA GLU A 207 -14.46 -6.12 30.52
C GLU A 207 -13.18 -6.60 31.18
N VAL A 208 -13.07 -7.90 31.46
CA VAL A 208 -11.94 -8.49 32.16
C VAL A 208 -11.20 -9.43 31.21
N THR A 209 -9.95 -9.11 30.90
CA THR A 209 -9.09 -9.92 30.04
C THR A 209 -7.87 -10.40 30.82
N ARG A 210 -7.66 -11.73 30.85
CA ARG A 210 -6.46 -12.31 31.45
C ARG A 210 -5.22 -11.98 30.63
N LEU A 211 -4.20 -11.43 31.29
CA LEU A 211 -2.89 -11.18 30.68
C LEU A 211 -1.95 -12.35 30.99
N THR A 212 -2.03 -13.41 30.20
CA THR A 212 -1.25 -14.65 30.38
C THR A 212 0.26 -14.43 30.41
N ASP A 213 0.76 -13.40 29.72
CA ASP A 213 2.19 -13.08 29.66
C ASP A 213 2.69 -12.34 30.90
N LEU A 214 1.79 -11.87 31.77
CA LEU A 214 2.07 -11.09 32.99
C LEU A 214 1.59 -11.85 34.25
N GLY A 215 1.60 -13.18 34.18
CA GLY A 215 1.20 -14.05 35.29
C GLY A 215 -0.31 -14.04 35.54
N ASP A 216 -0.70 -13.83 36.79
CA ASP A 216 -2.10 -13.83 37.23
C ASP A 216 -2.75 -12.44 37.17
N THR A 217 -2.28 -11.60 36.26
CA THR A 217 -2.72 -10.21 36.14
C THR A 217 -3.89 -10.10 35.15
N ALA A 218 -4.86 -9.23 35.46
CA ALA A 218 -5.98 -8.89 34.60
C ALA A 218 -5.83 -7.48 34.02
N SER A 219 -6.19 -7.30 32.75
CA SER A 219 -6.56 -6.00 32.19
C SER A 219 -8.07 -5.81 32.39
N ILE A 220 -8.45 -4.67 32.95
CA ILE A 220 -9.83 -4.36 33.30
C ILE A 220 -10.22 -3.05 32.60
N SER A 221 -11.31 -3.09 31.83
CA SER A 221 -11.92 -1.91 31.23
C SER A 221 -13.26 -1.64 31.90
N LEU A 222 -13.31 -0.64 32.77
CA LEU A 222 -14.51 -0.19 33.45
C LEU A 222 -15.26 0.80 32.57
N ARG A 223 -16.58 0.66 32.53
CA ARG A 223 -17.45 1.48 31.69
C ARG A 223 -18.72 1.87 32.42
N VAL A 224 -18.98 3.18 32.48
CA VAL A 224 -20.29 3.70 32.91
C VAL A 224 -21.05 4.26 31.73
N ILE A 225 -22.31 3.82 31.58
CA ILE A 225 -23.23 4.28 30.53
C ILE A 225 -24.60 4.66 31.10
N SER A 226 -25.34 5.47 30.33
CA SER A 226 -26.78 5.58 30.52
C SER A 226 -27.51 4.46 29.78
N MET A 227 -28.49 3.86 30.45
CA MET A 227 -29.45 2.94 29.86
C MET A 227 -30.70 3.66 29.31
N ASP A 228 -30.85 4.95 29.61
CA ASP A 228 -31.97 5.78 29.20
C ASP A 228 -31.51 6.82 28.17
N PRO A 229 -31.94 6.69 26.89
CA PRO A 229 -31.57 7.64 25.83
C PRO A 229 -32.01 9.08 26.10
N LEU A 230 -33.06 9.29 26.91
CA LEU A 230 -33.56 10.63 27.25
C LEU A 230 -32.75 11.30 28.37
N ARG A 231 -31.92 10.52 29.07
CA ARG A 231 -31.05 11.01 30.13
C ARG A 231 -29.62 10.56 29.84
N PRO A 232 -28.94 11.12 28.82
CA PRO A 232 -27.58 10.74 28.48
C PRO A 232 -26.64 10.97 29.66
N LEU A 233 -25.54 10.22 29.68
CA LEU A 233 -24.47 10.45 30.66
C LEU A 233 -23.67 11.67 30.19
N THR A 234 -23.41 12.63 31.07
CA THR A 234 -22.72 13.88 30.74
C THR A 234 -21.70 14.27 31.81
N GLY A 235 -20.82 15.23 31.53
CA GLY A 235 -19.87 15.72 32.54
C GLY A 235 -18.78 14.72 32.88
N THR A 236 -18.67 14.34 34.15
CA THR A 236 -17.61 13.46 34.68
C THR A 236 -18.18 12.39 35.59
N VAL A 237 -17.59 11.21 35.54
CA VAL A 237 -17.85 10.12 36.50
C VAL A 237 -16.66 10.02 37.44
N GLN A 238 -16.94 9.98 38.74
CA GLN A 238 -15.96 9.75 39.78
C GLN A 238 -15.90 8.25 40.05
N PHE A 239 -14.81 7.59 39.67
CA PHE A 239 -14.56 6.20 40.03
C PHE A 239 -13.91 6.13 41.40
N TYR A 240 -14.11 5.00 42.09
CA TYR A 240 -13.48 4.62 43.34
C TYR A 240 -12.89 3.21 43.17
N ILE A 241 -11.56 3.14 43.15
CA ILE A 241 -10.77 1.92 42.92
C ILE A 241 -9.89 1.63 44.14
N HIS A 242 -9.24 0.47 44.17
CA HIS A 242 -8.41 0.07 45.31
C HIS A 242 -7.27 1.07 45.59
N GLN A 243 -6.89 1.23 46.86
CA GLN A 243 -5.89 2.21 47.31
C GLN A 243 -4.47 1.98 46.77
N SER A 244 -4.17 0.76 46.30
CA SER A 244 -2.87 0.41 45.71
C SER A 244 -2.58 1.14 44.39
N PHE A 245 -3.58 1.74 43.74
CA PHE A 245 -3.45 2.39 42.42
C PHE A 245 -2.89 3.83 42.46
N GLY A 246 -2.43 4.33 43.62
CA GLY A 246 -1.86 5.66 43.78
C GLY A 246 -2.88 6.82 43.73
N LYS A 247 -3.85 6.74 42.81
CA LYS A 247 -5.07 7.57 42.78
C LYS A 247 -6.30 6.68 42.83
N TYR A 248 -6.88 6.55 44.02
CA TYR A 248 -8.02 5.66 44.26
C TYR A 248 -9.36 6.27 43.83
N ASP A 249 -9.40 7.57 43.55
CA ASP A 249 -10.61 8.31 43.16
C ASP A 249 -10.39 9.11 41.86
N PRO A 250 -10.21 8.47 40.69
CA PRO A 250 -10.06 9.20 39.43
C PRO A 250 -11.40 9.79 38.93
N LEU A 251 -11.37 11.09 38.61
CA LEU A 251 -12.39 11.78 37.81
C LEU A 251 -12.17 11.51 36.33
N VAL A 252 -13.14 10.88 35.70
CA VAL A 252 -13.09 10.48 34.29
C VAL A 252 -14.14 11.24 33.49
N PRO A 253 -13.77 11.99 32.45
CA PRO A 253 -14.73 12.70 31.62
C PRO A 253 -15.59 11.74 30.81
N VAL A 254 -16.84 12.12 30.59
CA VAL A 254 -17.77 11.39 29.75
C VAL A 254 -17.56 11.80 28.30
N ILE A 255 -17.20 10.84 27.45
CA ILE A 255 -16.95 11.02 26.03
C ILE A 255 -17.95 10.15 25.27
N GLU A 256 -18.69 10.74 24.33
CA GLU A 256 -19.71 10.03 23.55
C GLU A 256 -20.75 9.28 24.42
N GLY A 257 -21.12 9.88 25.56
CA GLY A 257 -22.10 9.31 26.49
C GLY A 257 -21.58 8.15 27.35
N LYS A 258 -20.26 7.93 27.40
CA LYS A 258 -19.62 6.87 28.18
C LYS A 258 -18.44 7.41 28.99
N ALA A 259 -18.28 6.95 30.22
CA ALA A 259 -17.03 7.12 30.96
C ALA A 259 -16.26 5.80 30.95
N LEU A 260 -15.00 5.84 30.51
CA LEU A 260 -14.15 4.65 30.35
C LEU A 260 -12.89 4.78 31.20
N LEU A 261 -12.63 3.80 32.06
CA LEU A 261 -11.44 3.71 32.89
C LEU A 261 -10.77 2.35 32.66
N ASN A 262 -9.55 2.36 32.13
CA ASN A 262 -8.76 1.16 31.92
C ASN A 262 -7.69 1.06 33.01
N LEU A 263 -7.52 -0.12 33.58
CA LEU A 263 -6.50 -0.39 34.59
C LEU A 263 -6.04 -1.85 34.52
N THR A 264 -4.95 -2.15 35.22
CA THR A 264 -4.38 -3.50 35.31
C THR A 264 -4.31 -3.90 36.79
N SER A 265 -4.84 -5.07 37.15
CA SER A 265 -4.86 -5.52 38.56
C SER A 265 -4.38 -6.95 38.72
N TRP A 266 -3.69 -7.20 39.83
CA TRP A 266 -3.22 -8.52 40.24
C TRP A 266 -4.26 -9.33 41.05
N GLY A 267 -5.28 -8.65 41.58
CA GLY A 267 -6.40 -9.24 42.31
C GLY A 267 -7.72 -8.55 41.97
N ALA A 268 -8.83 -9.25 42.23
CA ALA A 268 -10.17 -8.72 42.07
C ALA A 268 -10.56 -7.85 43.27
N PHE A 269 -11.29 -6.77 43.05
CA PHE A 269 -11.75 -5.87 44.11
C PHE A 269 -13.07 -5.22 43.72
N THR A 270 -13.76 -4.62 44.69
CA THR A 270 -14.99 -3.87 44.42
C THR A 270 -14.68 -2.48 43.91
N VAL A 271 -15.33 -2.10 42.81
CA VAL A 271 -15.25 -0.77 42.20
C VAL A 271 -16.52 0.01 42.50
N GLY A 272 -16.37 1.25 42.94
CA GLY A 272 -17.45 2.22 43.04
C GLY A 272 -17.44 3.21 41.89
N ALA A 273 -18.61 3.73 41.52
CA ALA A 273 -18.73 4.88 40.63
C ALA A 273 -19.84 5.83 41.10
N VAL A 274 -19.60 7.12 41.02
CA VAL A 274 -20.59 8.18 41.24
C VAL A 274 -20.79 8.93 39.93
N CYS A 275 -22.02 8.86 39.41
CA CYS A 275 -22.42 9.45 38.13
C CYS A 275 -22.68 10.96 38.24
N ASP A 276 -22.92 11.59 37.10
CA ASP A 276 -23.24 13.01 36.95
C ASP A 276 -24.50 13.47 37.71
N ASP A 277 -25.46 12.59 37.89
CA ASP A 277 -26.69 12.81 38.66
C ASP A 277 -26.58 12.39 40.14
N GLY A 278 -25.38 12.00 40.59
CA GLY A 278 -25.13 11.49 41.94
C GLY A 278 -25.49 10.02 42.15
N THR A 279 -25.94 9.30 41.12
CA THR A 279 -26.19 7.85 41.20
C THR A 279 -24.91 7.11 41.57
N LYS A 280 -25.00 6.28 42.61
CA LYS A 280 -23.92 5.40 43.07
C LYS A 280 -24.08 4.03 42.43
N LEU A 281 -22.99 3.47 41.95
CA LEU A 281 -22.92 2.15 41.34
C LEU A 281 -21.77 1.38 41.98
N GLU A 282 -21.96 0.09 42.18
CA GLU A 282 -20.99 -0.84 42.75
C GLU A 282 -20.83 -2.06 41.85
N LEU A 283 -19.59 -2.45 41.58
CA LEU A 283 -19.29 -3.67 40.82
C LEU A 283 -18.19 -4.46 41.51
N ASP A 284 -18.53 -5.66 42.00
CA ASP A 284 -17.56 -6.61 42.54
C ASP A 284 -16.92 -7.40 41.38
N LEU A 285 -15.64 -7.14 41.12
CA LEU A 285 -14.91 -7.81 40.04
C LEU A 285 -14.67 -9.30 40.31
N SER A 286 -14.73 -9.73 41.57
CA SER A 286 -14.55 -11.15 41.93
C SER A 286 -15.76 -12.01 41.51
N GLU A 287 -16.93 -11.38 41.36
CA GLU A 287 -18.16 -12.03 40.91
C GLU A 287 -18.33 -11.98 39.38
N HIS A 288 -17.39 -11.34 38.66
CA HIS A 288 -17.45 -11.22 37.20
C HIS A 288 -17.36 -12.61 36.51
N PRO A 289 -18.13 -12.86 35.43
CA PRO A 289 -18.13 -14.16 34.74
C PRO A 289 -16.74 -14.63 34.27
N ASP A 290 -15.93 -13.70 33.78
CA ASP A 290 -14.58 -13.98 33.26
C ASP A 290 -13.48 -14.00 34.33
N ALA A 291 -13.84 -13.82 35.61
CA ALA A 291 -12.87 -13.85 36.69
C ALA A 291 -12.39 -15.31 36.96
N TRP A 292 -11.11 -15.48 37.30
CA TRP A 292 -10.49 -16.81 37.52
C TRP A 292 -9.69 -16.88 38.83
N GLU A 293 -9.38 -18.08 39.30
CA GLU A 293 -8.46 -18.30 40.42
C GLU A 293 -6.99 -18.34 39.94
N PRO A 294 -6.03 -17.72 40.64
CA PRO A 294 -6.15 -17.13 41.98
C PRO A 294 -6.52 -15.63 41.99
N TRP A 295 -6.84 -15.04 40.83
CA TRP A 295 -7.11 -13.60 40.71
C TRP A 295 -8.33 -13.16 41.53
N LYS A 296 -9.37 -14.00 41.63
CA LYS A 296 -10.55 -13.79 42.48
C LYS A 296 -10.25 -13.72 43.97
N SER A 297 -9.28 -14.50 44.45
CA SER A 297 -9.01 -14.70 45.87
C SER A 297 -7.83 -13.89 46.41
N ARG A 298 -7.38 -12.86 45.67
CA ARG A 298 -6.21 -12.04 45.97
C ARG A 298 -6.62 -10.61 46.26
#